data_AF-A0A8J7JUT9-F1
#
_entry.id   AF-A0A8J7JUT9-F1
#
_cell.length_a   1.000
_cell.length_b   1.000
_cell.length_c   1.000
_cell.angle_alpha   90.00
_cell.angle_beta   90.00
_cell.angle_gamma   90.00
#
_symmetry.space_group_name_H-M   'P 1'
#
loop_
_entity.id
_entity.type
_entity.pdbx_description
1 polymer ?
#
loop_
_entity_poly.entity_id
_entity_poly.type
_entity_poly.pdbx_seq_one_letter_code
_entity_poly.pdbx_strand_id
1 'polypeptide(L)' 'MITIKTMKQIATCKTIPSFRSSGARGRSLSLPADRARMAAGYQHLLTQESQRQWRSRVWQERNLGTL' A
#
# COMPACT_ATOMS: atom_id res chain seq x y z
N MET A 1 -3.17 10.10 -21.70
CA MET A 1 -3.27 8.92 -22.58
C MET A 1 -2.45 7.80 -21.95
N ILE A 2 -3.09 6.75 -21.43
CA ILE A 2 -2.39 5.64 -20.75
C ILE A 2 -2.22 4.50 -21.76
N THR A 3 -0.99 4.14 -22.08
CA THR A 3 -0.68 3.06 -23.04
C THR A 3 -0.58 1.73 -22.30
N ILE A 4 -1.54 0.83 -22.51
CA ILE A 4 -1.51 -0.52 -21.93
C ILE A 4 -0.62 -1.41 -22.81
N LYS A 5 0.52 -1.85 -22.28
CA LYS A 5 1.44 -2.76 -22.99
C LYS A 5 1.07 -4.21 -22.71
N THR A 6 1.17 -5.06 -23.72
CA THR A 6 0.95 -6.50 -23.57
C THR A 6 2.14 -7.17 -22.86
N MET A 7 1.92 -8.33 -22.22
CA MET A 7 2.98 -9.06 -21.50
C MET A 7 4.21 -9.37 -22.37
N LYS A 8 4.00 -9.66 -23.65
CA LYS A 8 5.08 -9.90 -24.62
C LYS A 8 5.91 -8.64 -24.87
N GLN A 9 5.28 -7.46 -24.91
CA GLN A 9 5.96 -6.18 -25.05
C GLN A 9 6.74 -5.80 -23.79
N ILE A 10 6.26 -6.19 -22.59
CA ILE A 10 7.00 -6.00 -21.34
C ILE A 10 8.26 -6.86 -21.32
N ALA A 11 8.15 -8.12 -21.75
CA ALA A 11 9.26 -9.08 -21.76
C ALA A 11 10.39 -8.71 -22.75
N THR A 12 10.07 -8.07 -23.87
CA THR A 12 11.06 -7.67 -24.89
C THR A 12 11.51 -6.21 -24.78
N CYS A 13 10.81 -5.38 -23.99
CA CYS A 13 11.26 -4.02 -23.74
C CYS A 13 12.58 -4.05 -22.96
N LYS A 14 13.57 -3.27 -23.42
CA LYS A 14 14.73 -2.90 -22.61
C LYS A 14 14.20 -2.43 -21.25
N THR A 15 14.71 -3.04 -20.20
CA THR A 15 14.26 -2.95 -18.80
C THR A 15 13.76 -1.54 -18.48
N ILE A 16 12.49 -1.41 -18.11
CA ILE A 16 11.94 -0.11 -17.72
C ILE A 16 12.81 0.41 -16.56
N PRO A 17 13.42 1.62 -16.65
CA PRO A 17 14.32 2.10 -15.60
C PRO A 17 13.67 2.21 -14.21
N SER A 18 12.33 2.31 -14.14
CA SER A 18 11.56 2.25 -12.89
C SER A 18 11.43 0.83 -12.32
N PHE A 19 11.69 -0.20 -13.11
CA PHE A 19 11.88 -1.60 -12.73
C PHE A 19 13.36 -1.93 -12.47
N ARG A 20 14.18 -0.94 -12.08
CA ARG A 20 15.40 -1.24 -11.34
C ARG A 20 14.96 -1.89 -10.04
N SER A 21 15.00 -3.22 -10.04
CA SER A 21 15.15 -4.02 -8.82
C SER A 21 16.06 -3.24 -7.89
N SER A 22 15.52 -2.84 -6.74
CA SER A 22 16.28 -2.23 -5.67
C SER A 22 17.58 -3.01 -5.54
N GLY A 23 18.70 -2.38 -5.91
CA GLY A 23 19.99 -3.03 -5.83
C GLY A 23 20.10 -3.63 -4.43
N ALA A 24 20.43 -4.91 -4.36
CA ALA A 24 20.57 -5.66 -3.11
C ALA A 24 21.68 -5.03 -2.26
N ARG A 25 21.37 -3.91 -1.60
CA ARG A 25 22.26 -3.22 -0.67
C ARG A 25 21.98 -3.81 0.69
N GLY A 26 22.80 -4.79 1.06
CA GLY A 26 23.01 -5.20 2.43
C GLY A 26 21.81 -5.87 3.10
N ARG A 27 21.70 -7.19 2.92
CA ARG A 27 20.78 -8.10 3.63
C ARG A 27 20.85 -8.00 5.17
N SER A 28 21.84 -7.29 5.72
CA SER A 28 22.06 -7.06 7.15
C SER A 28 21.43 -5.76 7.69
N LEU A 29 21.30 -4.70 6.88
CA LEU A 29 20.73 -3.41 7.31
C LEU A 29 19.22 -3.31 6.99
N SER A 30 18.71 -4.16 6.11
CA SER A 30 17.30 -4.13 5.71
C SER A 30 16.38 -4.71 6.78
N LEU A 31 16.81 -5.68 7.59
CA LEU A 31 15.96 -6.38 8.56
C LEU A 31 15.31 -5.43 9.59
N PRO A 32 16.03 -4.50 10.25
CA PRO A 32 15.40 -3.53 11.15
C PRO A 32 14.51 -2.52 10.39
N ALA A 33 14.94 -2.06 9.22
CA ALA A 33 14.19 -1.09 8.41
C ALA A 33 12.90 -1.67 7.82
N ASP A 34 12.93 -2.93 7.40
CA ASP A 34 11.78 -3.70 6.92
C ASP A 34 10.80 -3.96 8.07
N ARG A 35 11.31 -4.30 9.27
CA ARG A 35 10.48 -4.42 10.49
C ARG A 35 9.82 -3.09 10.86
N ALA A 36 10.55 -1.98 10.82
CA ALA A 36 10.00 -0.65 11.08
C ALA A 36 8.93 -0.26 10.05
N ARG A 37 9.16 -0.54 8.77
CA ARG A 37 8.17 -0.31 7.70
C ARG A 37 6.92 -1.19 7.87
N MET A 38 7.07 -2.45 8.24
CA MET A 38 5.94 -3.34 8.54
C MET A 38 5.15 -2.85 9.76
N ALA A 39 5.82 -2.46 10.84
CA ALA A 39 5.16 -1.91 12.02
C ALA A 39 4.39 -0.62 11.70
N ALA A 40 5.00 0.31 10.97
CA ALA A 40 4.35 1.55 10.54
C ALA A 40 3.15 1.27 9.61
N GLY A 41 3.29 0.35 8.65
CA GLY A 41 2.21 -0.07 7.76
C GLY A 41 1.04 -0.70 8.53
N TYR A 42 1.33 -1.53 9.53
CA TYR A 42 0.31 -2.13 10.38
C TYR A 42 -0.46 -1.09 11.21
N GLN A 43 0.24 -0.13 11.83
CA GLN A 43 -0.40 0.97 12.55
C GLN A 43 -1.27 1.82 11.63
N HIS A 44 -0.82 2.06 10.40
CA HIS A 44 -1.59 2.78 9.41
C HIS A 44 -2.89 2.05 9.04
N LEU A 45 -2.82 0.72 8.83
CA LEU A 45 -4.00 -0.10 8.56
C LEU A 45 -5.00 -0.09 9.73
N LEU A 46 -4.52 -0.23 10.98
CA LEU A 46 -5.38 -0.15 12.16
C LEU A 46 -6.08 1.21 12.27
N THR A 47 -5.35 2.29 11.97
CA THR A 47 -5.91 3.65 12.00
C THR A 47 -7.01 3.79 10.94
N GLN A 48 -6.77 3.33 9.71
CA GLN A 48 -7.78 3.36 8.64
C GLN A 48 -9.02 2.53 9.00
N GLU A 49 -8.84 1.36 9.60
CA GLU A 49 -9.96 0.49 10.00
C GLU A 49 -10.80 1.13 11.12
N SER A 50 -10.15 1.72 12.13
CA SER A 50 -10.86 2.45 13.19
C SER A 50 -11.66 3.63 12.65
N GLN A 51 -11.09 4.36 11.67
CA GLN A 51 -11.77 5.48 11.01
C GLN A 51 -12.97 5.00 10.18
N ARG A 52 -12.84 3.86 9.48
CA ARG A 52 -13.94 3.23 8.73
C ARG A 52 -15.09 2.84 9.68
N GLN A 53 -14.78 2.19 10.80
CA GLN A 53 -15.77 1.79 11.80
C GLN A 53 -16.48 3.00 12.40
N TRP A 54 -15.74 4.04 12.78
CA TRP A 54 -16.33 5.27 13.31
C TRP A 54 -17.27 5.93 12.29
N ARG A 55 -16.85 6.08 11.04
CA ARG A 55 -17.71 6.64 9.98
C ARG A 55 -18.97 5.81 9.75
N SER A 56 -18.82 4.48 9.76
CA SER A 56 -19.96 3.56 9.60
C SER A 56 -20.96 3.73 10.74
N ARG A 57 -20.48 3.80 11.98
CA ARG A 57 -21.32 4.03 13.17
C ARG A 57 -22.03 5.38 13.12
N VAL A 58 -21.31 6.46 12.82
CA VAL A 58 -21.91 7.81 12.71
C VAL A 58 -22.97 7.84 11.61
N TRP A 59 -22.72 7.19 10.47
CA TRP A 59 -23.70 7.11 9.39
C TRP A 59 -24.95 6.31 9.81
N GLN A 60 -24.77 5.21 10.53
CA GLN A 60 -25.87 4.43 11.10
C GLN A 60 -26.68 5.24 12.11
N GLU A 61 -26.04 5.92 13.06
CA GLU A 61 -26.69 6.79 14.05
C GLU A 61 -27.50 7.91 13.38
N ARG A 62 -26.94 8.53 12.31
CA ARG A 62 -27.63 9.57 11.54
C ARG A 62 -28.84 9.05 10.75
N ASN A 63 -28.77 7.85 10.20
CA ASN A 63 -29.87 7.30 9.39
C ASN A 63 -30.94 6.59 10.21
N LEU A 64 -30.56 6.03 11.37
CA LEU A 64 -31.49 5.38 12.29
C LEU A 64 -32.16 6.38 13.25
N GLY A 65 -31.83 7.67 13.16
CA GLY A 65 -32.52 8.75 13.87
C GLY A 65 -32.40 8.65 15.40
N THR A 66 -31.22 8.26 15.91
CA THR A 66 -30.97 8.14 17.36
C THR A 66 -30.21 9.31 17.97
N LEU A 67 -30.27 10.50 17.34
CA LEU A 67 -29.98 11.81 17.93
C LEU A 67 -30.93 12.87 17.36
#